data_AF-A0A088EU59-F1
#
_entry.id   AF-A0A088EU59-F1
#
_cell.length_a   1.000
_cell.length_b   1.000
_cell.length_c   1.000
_cell.angle_alpha   90.00
_cell.angle_beta   90.00
_cell.angle_gamma   90.00
#
_symmetry.space_group_name_H-M   'P 1'
#
loop_
_entity.id
_entity.type
_entity.pdbx_description
1 polymer ?
#
loop_
_entity_poly.entity_id
_entity_poly.type
_entity_poly.pdbx_seq_one_letter_code
_entity_poly.pdbx_strand_id
1 'polypeptide(L)'
;MYSSRISFILTFFIFISLSKLVAKTSDNALDDGVIRILAIGNSFSEDAIENNLFELAHARGKKIVIGNLYIGGAPLALHVKNALGDSSAYSYRKINESGEKTVIEHMKISTALADEQWDYISFQQASPLSGKYETYVKDLPHLYAYVTQHVKYPETKYILHQTWAYQHDADHSGFSFYERNQNNMYSAIVSTSEKVYRWGNFSILVPTGTAIQNARTTYIGDHFTRDGYHLNLNYGRFIAACVWYEALFNENVQYNAFVPLSISYVESKIAKQAAHAATIQPYSITPLTHYTLWTY
;
A
#
# COMPACT_ATOMS: atom_id res chain seq x y z
N MET A 1 79.84 -17.54 51.12
CA MET A 1 78.39 -17.77 51.04
C MET A 1 77.82 -16.83 49.99
N TYR A 2 77.19 -17.42 48.98
CA TYR A 2 76.67 -16.80 47.76
C TYR A 2 75.43 -15.94 48.01
N SER A 3 75.09 -15.13 46.99
CA SER A 3 73.73 -14.78 46.52
C SER A 3 73.30 -13.34 46.78
N SER A 4 72.73 -12.58 45.86
CA SER A 4 72.68 -12.56 44.39
C SER A 4 72.00 -11.23 44.02
N ARG A 5 72.46 -10.59 42.95
CA ARG A 5 71.86 -9.37 42.41
C ARG A 5 70.57 -9.74 41.68
N ILE A 6 69.43 -9.21 42.10
CA ILE A 6 68.16 -9.37 41.39
C ILE A 6 68.00 -8.19 40.44
N SER A 7 68.23 -8.45 39.15
CA SER A 7 67.85 -7.55 38.06
C SER A 7 66.34 -7.64 37.85
N PHE A 8 65.63 -6.52 38.00
CA PHE A 8 64.24 -6.39 37.55
C PHE A 8 64.24 -6.17 36.03
N ILE A 9 63.86 -7.20 35.27
CA ILE A 9 63.50 -7.06 33.86
C ILE A 9 62.00 -6.74 33.83
N LEU A 10 61.66 -5.49 33.49
CA LEU A 10 60.29 -5.08 33.20
C LEU A 10 59.94 -5.54 31.78
N THR A 11 59.22 -6.65 31.65
CA THR A 11 58.69 -7.11 30.36
C THR A 11 57.38 -6.35 30.09
N PHE A 12 57.42 -5.37 29.19
CA PHE A 12 56.26 -4.60 28.77
C PHE A 12 55.48 -5.39 27.71
N PHE A 13 54.41 -6.10 28.11
CA PHE A 13 53.48 -6.72 27.16
C PHE A 13 52.54 -5.66 26.60
N ILE A 14 52.80 -5.19 25.39
CA ILE A 14 51.87 -4.36 24.61
C ILE A 14 50.81 -5.29 24.02
N PHE A 15 49.64 -5.35 24.65
CA PHE A 15 48.44 -5.90 24.04
C PHE A 15 47.90 -4.87 23.03
N ILE A 16 48.19 -5.07 21.75
CA ILE A 16 47.48 -4.36 20.67
C ILE A 16 46.12 -5.03 20.54
N SER A 17 45.11 -4.46 21.20
CA SER A 17 43.72 -4.79 20.93
C SER A 17 43.37 -4.28 19.53
N LEU A 18 43.33 -5.17 18.55
CA LEU A 18 42.76 -4.89 17.24
C LEU A 18 41.24 -4.70 17.41
N SER A 19 40.81 -3.47 17.66
CA SER A 19 39.39 -3.11 17.59
C SER A 19 38.94 -3.27 16.14
N LYS A 20 38.24 -4.37 15.85
CA LYS A 20 37.43 -4.47 14.63
C LYS A 20 36.38 -3.38 14.72
N LEU A 21 36.61 -2.28 14.00
CA LEU A 21 35.59 -1.28 13.73
C LEU A 21 34.56 -1.98 12.83
N VAL A 22 33.58 -2.63 13.44
CA VAL A 22 32.34 -2.97 12.73
C VAL A 22 31.69 -1.61 12.47
N ALA A 23 31.79 -1.15 11.22
CA ALA A 23 30.97 -0.04 10.75
C ALA A 23 29.52 -0.46 10.96
N LYS A 24 28.92 0.05 12.04
CA LYS A 24 27.49 -0.04 12.27
C LYS A 24 26.88 0.85 11.19
N THR A 25 26.50 0.27 10.05
CA THR A 25 25.60 0.94 9.13
C THR A 25 24.40 1.35 9.96
N SER A 26 24.09 2.64 9.97
CA SER A 26 22.89 3.12 10.63
C SER A 26 21.70 2.61 9.83
N ASP A 27 21.22 1.41 10.15
CA ASP A 27 20.01 0.79 9.59
C ASP A 27 18.72 1.49 10.06
N ASN A 28 18.82 2.77 10.45
CA ASN A 28 17.66 3.60 10.66
C ASN A 28 17.13 4.01 9.29
N ALA A 29 15.80 4.02 9.12
CA ALA A 29 15.17 4.69 8.01
C ALA A 29 15.77 6.09 7.85
N LEU A 30 16.03 6.53 6.62
CA LEU A 30 16.46 7.89 6.34
C LEU A 30 15.39 8.84 6.91
N ASP A 31 15.72 9.52 8.02
CA ASP A 31 14.89 10.61 8.57
C ASP A 31 15.08 11.88 7.70
N ASP A 32 14.88 11.72 6.39
CA ASP A 32 14.99 12.77 5.38
C ASP A 32 13.63 13.41 5.03
N GLY A 33 12.59 12.99 5.76
CA GLY A 33 11.22 13.47 5.60
C GLY A 33 10.51 12.97 4.35
N VAL A 34 11.06 11.97 3.64
CA VAL A 34 10.45 11.37 2.45
C VAL A 34 9.73 10.09 2.84
N ILE A 35 8.42 10.01 2.57
CA ILE A 35 7.69 8.75 2.72
C ILE A 35 7.90 7.87 1.48
N ARG A 36 8.33 6.64 1.66
CA ARG A 36 8.56 5.67 0.58
C ARG A 36 7.56 4.53 0.69
N ILE A 37 6.74 4.35 -0.34
CA ILE A 37 5.74 3.27 -0.38
C ILE A 37 5.99 2.32 -1.54
N LEU A 38 5.90 1.02 -1.28
CA LEU A 38 5.90 -0.02 -2.31
C LEU A 38 4.61 -0.83 -2.25
N ALA A 39 3.84 -0.85 -3.34
CA ALA A 39 2.76 -1.80 -3.49
C ALA A 39 3.20 -3.06 -4.21
N ILE A 40 2.89 -4.23 -3.63
CA ILE A 40 2.94 -5.52 -4.31
C ILE A 40 1.52 -5.81 -4.77
N GLY A 41 1.25 -5.67 -6.06
CA GLY A 41 -0.12 -5.73 -6.55
C GLY A 41 -0.27 -5.90 -8.06
N ASN A 42 -1.24 -5.17 -8.59
CA ASN A 42 -1.81 -5.37 -9.93
C ASN A 42 -2.51 -4.08 -10.39
N SER A 43 -3.45 -4.18 -11.33
CA SER A 43 -4.21 -3.01 -11.83
C SER A 43 -4.99 -2.25 -10.75
N PHE A 44 -5.32 -2.88 -9.63
CA PHE A 44 -5.99 -2.19 -8.52
C PHE A 44 -5.02 -1.35 -7.68
N SER A 45 -3.74 -1.73 -7.56
CA SER A 45 -2.75 -0.84 -6.96
C SER A 45 -2.41 0.30 -7.92
N GLU A 46 -2.32 0.02 -9.23
CA GLU A 46 -2.15 1.06 -10.26
C GLU A 46 -3.24 2.13 -10.18
N ASP A 47 -4.51 1.72 -10.10
CA ASP A 47 -5.64 2.64 -9.96
C ASP A 47 -5.56 3.49 -8.68
N ALA A 48 -4.89 3.02 -7.63
CA ALA A 48 -4.88 3.66 -6.33
C ALA A 48 -3.69 4.61 -6.10
N ILE A 49 -2.49 4.24 -6.55
CA ILE A 49 -1.26 4.95 -6.14
C ILE A 49 -0.47 5.56 -7.30
N GLU A 50 -0.68 5.13 -8.54
CA GLU A 50 0.13 5.62 -9.68
C GLU A 50 -0.36 6.98 -10.22
N ASN A 51 -1.43 7.53 -9.65
CA ASN A 51 -2.04 8.78 -10.09
C ASN A 51 -2.56 9.55 -8.86
N ASN A 52 -2.49 10.88 -8.88
CA ASN A 52 -3.02 11.80 -7.87
C ASN A 52 -2.37 11.74 -6.47
N LEU A 53 -1.85 10.59 -6.03
CA LEU A 53 -1.29 10.41 -4.69
C LEU A 53 -0.03 11.28 -4.48
N PHE A 54 0.83 11.34 -5.49
CA PHE A 54 2.01 12.21 -5.48
C PHE A 54 1.60 13.68 -5.34
N GLU A 55 0.64 14.13 -6.14
CA GLU A 55 0.18 15.51 -6.14
C GLU A 55 -0.55 15.89 -4.84
N LEU A 56 -1.33 14.96 -4.27
CA LEU A 56 -1.94 15.13 -2.95
C LEU A 56 -0.89 15.34 -1.86
N ALA A 57 0.17 14.51 -1.85
CA ALA A 57 1.28 14.67 -0.91
C ALA A 57 1.99 16.02 -1.11
N HIS A 58 2.33 16.36 -2.35
CA HIS A 58 3.06 17.58 -2.69
C HIS A 58 2.27 18.86 -2.35
N ALA A 59 0.95 18.87 -2.56
CA ALA A 59 0.08 19.99 -2.19
C ALA A 59 0.05 20.30 -0.68
N ARG A 60 0.60 19.41 0.14
CA ARG A 60 0.72 19.55 1.60
C ARG A 60 2.19 19.59 2.04
N GLY A 61 3.11 19.85 1.11
CA GLY A 61 4.54 19.95 1.36
C GLY A 61 5.20 18.64 1.78
N LYS A 62 4.55 17.49 1.52
CA LYS A 62 5.10 16.17 1.82
C LYS A 62 5.89 15.66 0.63
N LYS A 63 7.03 15.03 0.89
CA LYS A 63 7.80 14.30 -0.11
C LYS A 63 7.41 12.84 -0.09
N ILE A 64 7.26 12.25 -1.27
CA ILE A 64 6.88 10.84 -1.39
C ILE A 64 7.58 10.19 -2.59
N VAL A 65 7.96 8.93 -2.43
CA VAL A 65 8.35 8.02 -3.51
C VAL A 65 7.36 6.86 -3.54
N ILE A 66 6.86 6.53 -4.74
CA ILE A 66 5.81 5.53 -4.92
C ILE A 66 6.31 4.46 -5.89
N GLY A 67 6.46 3.22 -5.40
CA GLY A 67 6.71 2.04 -6.21
C GLY A 67 5.45 1.18 -6.33
N ASN A 68 5.19 0.65 -7.54
CA ASN A 68 4.19 -0.40 -7.78
C ASN A 68 4.86 -1.57 -8.50
N LEU A 69 4.90 -2.73 -7.84
CA LEU A 69 5.23 -4.02 -8.45
C LEU A 69 3.96 -4.58 -9.09
N TYR A 70 3.84 -4.38 -10.40
CA TYR A 70 2.64 -4.70 -11.15
C TYR A 70 2.74 -6.02 -11.91
N ILE A 71 1.72 -6.88 -11.72
CA ILE A 71 1.34 -7.94 -12.66
C ILE A 71 -0.18 -7.90 -12.83
N GLY A 72 -0.67 -7.84 -14.08
CA GLY A 72 -2.11 -7.78 -14.36
C GLY A 72 -2.88 -8.95 -13.74
N GLY A 73 -3.92 -8.66 -12.96
CA GLY A 73 -4.78 -9.66 -12.32
C GLY A 73 -4.10 -10.55 -11.28
N ALA A 74 -2.89 -10.23 -10.81
CA ALA A 74 -2.12 -11.11 -9.94
C ALA A 74 -2.81 -11.36 -8.59
N PRO A 75 -3.08 -12.63 -8.23
CA PRO A 75 -3.49 -13.01 -6.89
C PRO A 75 -2.28 -13.22 -5.96
N LEU A 76 -2.53 -13.25 -4.65
CA LEU A 76 -1.50 -13.53 -3.64
C LEU A 76 -0.70 -14.82 -3.95
N ALA A 77 -1.36 -15.89 -4.39
CA ALA A 77 -0.69 -17.14 -4.78
C ALA A 77 0.39 -16.95 -5.86
N LEU A 78 0.16 -16.04 -6.82
CA LEU A 78 1.15 -15.73 -7.86
C LEU A 78 2.32 -14.94 -7.29
N HIS A 79 2.04 -13.99 -6.39
CA HIS A 79 3.10 -13.26 -5.69
C HIS A 79 3.97 -14.20 -4.84
N VAL A 80 3.37 -15.14 -4.11
CA VAL A 80 4.10 -16.19 -3.36
C VAL A 80 4.97 -17.03 -4.30
N LYS A 81 4.40 -17.52 -5.41
CA LYS A 81 5.17 -18.30 -6.40
C LYS A 81 6.38 -17.51 -6.91
N ASN A 82 6.19 -16.24 -7.27
CA ASN A 82 7.26 -15.40 -7.81
C ASN A 82 8.30 -15.04 -6.75
N ALA A 83 7.88 -14.86 -5.49
CA ALA A 83 8.77 -14.62 -4.35
C ALA A 83 9.70 -15.83 -4.12
N LEU A 84 9.11 -17.02 -3.97
CA LEU A 84 9.86 -18.25 -3.71
C LEU A 84 10.75 -18.66 -4.90
N GLY A 85 10.32 -18.36 -6.12
CA GLY A 85 11.09 -18.62 -7.34
C GLY A 85 12.02 -17.50 -7.78
N ASP A 86 12.13 -16.41 -7.00
CA ASP A 86 12.90 -15.19 -7.34
C ASP A 86 12.70 -14.73 -8.80
N SER A 87 11.44 -14.76 -9.25
CA SER A 87 11.07 -14.61 -10.66
C SER A 87 11.07 -13.15 -11.11
N SER A 88 11.72 -12.86 -12.24
CA SER A 88 11.76 -11.55 -12.91
C SER A 88 10.49 -11.31 -13.73
N ALA A 89 9.37 -11.16 -13.03
CA ALA A 89 8.02 -11.22 -13.62
C ALA A 89 7.23 -9.89 -13.58
N TYR A 90 7.75 -8.87 -12.91
CA TYR A 90 7.00 -7.64 -12.63
C TYR A 90 7.36 -6.50 -13.58
N SER A 91 6.37 -5.68 -13.93
CA SER A 91 6.56 -4.32 -14.42
C SER A 91 6.69 -3.44 -13.18
N TYR A 92 7.89 -2.97 -12.85
CA TYR A 92 8.11 -2.09 -11.71
C TYR A 92 7.97 -0.64 -12.12
N ARG A 93 6.98 0.04 -11.56
CA ARG A 93 6.58 1.39 -11.92
C ARG A 93 6.87 2.30 -10.74
N LYS A 94 7.70 3.31 -10.93
CA LYS A 94 8.18 4.15 -9.83
C LYS A 94 7.95 5.62 -10.14
N ILE A 95 7.32 6.33 -9.23
CA ILE A 95 7.24 7.80 -9.19
C ILE A 95 8.28 8.27 -8.18
N ASN A 96 9.29 8.99 -8.63
CA ASN A 96 10.36 9.51 -7.78
C ASN A 96 9.91 10.81 -7.05
N GLU A 97 10.80 11.38 -6.24
CA GLU A 97 10.51 12.61 -5.48
C GLU A 97 10.19 13.84 -6.36
N SER A 98 10.62 13.87 -7.62
CA SER A 98 10.27 14.94 -8.56
C SER A 98 8.95 14.69 -9.30
N GLY A 99 8.28 13.57 -9.05
CA GLY A 99 7.04 13.18 -9.71
C GLY A 99 7.25 12.50 -11.07
N GLU A 100 8.50 12.23 -11.46
CA GLU A 100 8.79 11.52 -12.70
C GLU A 100 8.48 10.03 -12.55
N LYS A 101 7.70 9.51 -13.50
CA LYS A 101 7.33 8.09 -13.56
C LYS A 101 8.24 7.33 -14.50
N THR A 102 8.89 6.28 -13.97
CA THR A 102 9.71 5.34 -14.74
C THR A 102 9.13 3.93 -14.67
N VAL A 103 9.49 3.10 -15.65
CA VAL A 103 9.07 1.69 -15.73
C VAL A 103 10.28 0.81 -16.00
N ILE A 104 10.45 -0.22 -15.18
CA ILE A 104 11.49 -1.24 -15.33
C ILE A 104 10.80 -2.60 -15.42
N GLU A 105 10.89 -3.22 -16.60
CA GLU A 105 10.34 -4.56 -16.82
C GLU A 105 11.25 -5.65 -16.26
N HIS A 106 10.70 -6.87 -16.13
CA HIS A 106 11.41 -8.03 -15.61
C HIS A 106 11.97 -7.81 -14.19
N MET A 107 11.28 -7.02 -13.38
CA MET A 107 11.66 -6.80 -11.99
C MET A 107 11.35 -8.04 -11.13
N LYS A 108 12.19 -8.29 -10.12
CA LYS A 108 11.97 -9.28 -9.06
C LYS A 108 11.48 -8.58 -7.80
N ILE A 109 10.73 -9.30 -6.94
CA ILE A 109 10.33 -8.76 -5.63
C ILE A 109 11.59 -8.41 -4.82
N SER A 110 12.56 -9.32 -4.73
CA SER A 110 13.83 -9.12 -4.00
C SER A 110 14.56 -7.83 -4.40
N THR A 111 14.69 -7.57 -5.70
CA THR A 111 15.33 -6.35 -6.22
C THR A 111 14.55 -5.09 -5.84
N ALA A 112 13.23 -5.10 -6.01
CA ALA A 112 12.40 -3.94 -5.65
C ALA A 112 12.37 -3.67 -4.13
N LEU A 113 12.42 -4.71 -3.29
CA LEU A 113 12.54 -4.55 -1.83
C LEU A 113 13.86 -3.87 -1.41
N ALA A 114 14.90 -4.01 -2.22
CA ALA A 114 16.21 -3.40 -1.97
C ALA A 114 16.39 -2.02 -2.63
N ASP A 115 15.44 -1.59 -3.48
CA ASP A 115 15.52 -0.36 -4.28
C ASP A 115 15.45 0.91 -3.43
N GLU A 116 14.63 0.93 -2.39
CA GLU A 116 14.42 2.08 -1.51
C GLU A 116 14.37 1.66 -0.05
N GLN A 117 14.57 2.62 0.85
CA GLN A 117 14.28 2.47 2.27
C GLN A 117 12.77 2.54 2.51
N TRP A 118 12.03 1.52 2.07
CA TRP A 118 10.58 1.54 2.13
C TRP A 118 10.06 1.75 3.54
N ASP A 119 9.40 2.88 3.81
CA ASP A 119 8.67 3.09 5.06
C ASP A 119 7.43 2.20 5.12
N TYR A 120 6.79 1.98 3.98
CA TYR A 120 5.58 1.18 3.87
C TYR A 120 5.61 0.20 2.70
N ILE A 121 5.18 -1.03 2.95
CA ILE A 121 4.93 -2.02 1.91
C ILE A 121 3.49 -2.53 2.00
N SER A 122 2.74 -2.44 0.90
CA SER A 122 1.34 -2.84 0.87
C SER A 122 1.10 -4.17 0.19
N PHE A 123 0.09 -4.88 0.69
CA PHE A 123 -0.40 -6.14 0.15
C PHE A 123 -1.89 -6.02 -0.18
N GLN A 124 -2.29 -6.73 -1.24
CA GLN A 124 -3.68 -6.89 -1.63
C GLN A 124 -3.91 -8.24 -2.30
N GLN A 125 -5.17 -8.64 -2.40
CA GLN A 125 -5.60 -9.79 -3.20
C GLN A 125 -6.14 -9.34 -4.56
N ALA A 126 -6.13 -10.24 -5.54
CA ALA A 126 -6.85 -10.05 -6.79
C ALA A 126 -8.35 -9.87 -6.54
N SER A 127 -8.99 -8.99 -7.31
CA SER A 127 -10.37 -8.57 -7.04
C SER A 127 -11.43 -9.68 -7.05
N PRO A 128 -11.33 -10.78 -7.83
CA PRO A 128 -12.26 -11.90 -7.68
C PRO A 128 -12.18 -12.55 -6.29
N LEU A 129 -11.00 -12.54 -5.67
CA LEU A 129 -10.71 -13.26 -4.43
C LEU A 129 -10.64 -12.33 -3.20
N SER A 130 -10.87 -11.03 -3.36
CA SER A 130 -10.70 -10.04 -2.28
C SER A 130 -11.67 -10.22 -1.11
N GLY A 131 -12.82 -10.85 -1.33
CA GLY A 131 -13.75 -11.27 -0.28
C GLY A 131 -13.65 -12.75 0.10
N LYS A 132 -12.58 -13.46 -0.29
CA LYS A 132 -12.36 -14.89 -0.03
C LYS A 132 -11.27 -15.10 1.00
N TYR A 133 -11.66 -15.05 2.27
CA TYR A 133 -10.77 -15.13 3.44
C TYR A 133 -9.76 -16.28 3.41
N GLU A 134 -10.19 -17.46 2.98
CA GLU A 134 -9.38 -18.66 2.85
C GLU A 134 -8.17 -18.47 1.92
N THR A 135 -8.28 -17.61 0.90
CA THR A 135 -7.16 -17.32 -0.02
C THR A 135 -6.10 -16.45 0.64
N TYR A 136 -6.49 -15.59 1.58
CA TYR A 136 -5.55 -14.81 2.37
C TYR A 136 -4.83 -15.71 3.38
N VAL A 137 -5.58 -16.54 4.13
CA VAL A 137 -4.98 -17.47 5.11
C VAL A 137 -3.96 -18.39 4.44
N LYS A 138 -4.26 -18.86 3.23
CA LYS A 138 -3.38 -19.73 2.47
C LYS A 138 -2.08 -19.04 2.02
N ASP A 139 -2.18 -17.87 1.40
CA ASP A 139 -1.05 -17.31 0.64
C ASP A 139 -0.36 -16.12 1.32
N LEU A 140 -1.11 -15.27 2.04
CA LEU A 140 -0.56 -14.03 2.62
C LEU A 140 0.57 -14.27 3.63
N PRO A 141 0.52 -15.25 4.56
CA PRO A 141 1.61 -15.49 5.50
C PRO A 141 2.95 -15.79 4.82
N HIS A 142 2.93 -16.52 3.69
CA HIS A 142 4.14 -16.85 2.95
C HIS A 142 4.74 -15.62 2.26
N LEU A 143 3.90 -14.79 1.63
CA LEU A 143 4.35 -13.57 0.99
C LEU A 143 4.87 -12.56 2.02
N TYR A 144 4.15 -12.41 3.14
CA TYR A 144 4.53 -11.53 4.24
C TYR A 144 5.87 -11.96 4.87
N ALA A 145 6.04 -13.26 5.15
CA ALA A 145 7.31 -13.80 5.65
C ALA A 145 8.46 -13.57 4.67
N TYR A 146 8.24 -13.79 3.37
CA TYR A 146 9.27 -13.51 2.37
C TYR A 146 9.66 -12.03 2.36
N VAL A 147 8.69 -11.11 2.30
CA VAL A 147 8.94 -9.67 2.28
C VAL A 147 9.74 -9.24 3.51
N THR A 148 9.27 -9.61 4.71
CA THR A 148 9.92 -9.22 5.97
C THR A 148 11.34 -9.78 6.12
N GLN A 149 11.65 -10.93 5.53
CA GLN A 149 13.01 -11.49 5.51
C GLN A 149 13.95 -10.79 4.51
N HIS A 150 13.41 -10.12 3.49
CA HIS A 150 14.20 -9.50 2.42
C HIS A 150 14.27 -7.97 2.50
N VAL A 151 13.39 -7.36 3.30
CA VAL A 151 13.47 -5.94 3.63
C VAL A 151 14.70 -5.69 4.50
N LYS A 152 15.53 -4.72 4.07
CA LYS A 152 16.76 -4.34 4.77
C LYS A 152 16.53 -3.35 5.92
N TYR A 153 15.33 -2.80 6.02
CA TYR A 153 15.00 -1.66 6.89
C TYR A 153 14.03 -2.12 7.98
N PRO A 154 14.49 -2.34 9.23
CA PRO A 154 13.68 -2.96 10.27
C PRO A 154 12.41 -2.19 10.65
N GLU A 155 12.40 -0.88 10.42
CA GLU A 155 11.27 0.01 10.74
C GLU A 155 10.17 0.02 9.67
N THR A 156 10.34 -0.70 8.56
CA THR A 156 9.32 -0.82 7.51
C THR A 156 8.00 -1.33 8.10
N LYS A 157 6.94 -0.58 7.85
CA LYS A 157 5.57 -0.91 8.24
C LYS A 157 4.81 -1.52 7.08
N TYR A 158 3.75 -2.24 7.39
CA TYR A 158 3.00 -3.00 6.40
C TYR A 158 1.56 -2.54 6.29
N ILE A 159 1.07 -2.49 5.06
CA ILE A 159 -0.26 -1.98 4.72
C ILE A 159 -1.12 -3.11 4.16
N LEU A 160 -2.35 -3.22 4.64
CA LEU A 160 -3.39 -3.99 3.95
C LEU A 160 -4.22 -3.03 3.10
N HIS A 161 -4.20 -3.20 1.77
CA HIS A 161 -5.05 -2.43 0.88
C HIS A 161 -6.38 -3.16 0.66
N GLN A 162 -7.45 -2.63 1.26
CA GLN A 162 -8.82 -3.12 1.07
C GLN A 162 -9.35 -2.53 -0.25
N THR A 163 -9.47 -3.39 -1.25
CA THR A 163 -9.99 -3.04 -2.59
C THR A 163 -11.52 -2.93 -2.62
N TRP A 164 -12.11 -2.63 -3.77
CA TRP A 164 -13.53 -2.33 -3.93
C TRP A 164 -14.33 -3.45 -4.58
N ALA A 165 -15.64 -3.43 -4.32
CA ALA A 165 -16.61 -4.26 -5.03
C ALA A 165 -16.85 -3.77 -6.47
N TYR A 166 -17.15 -4.70 -7.36
CA TYR A 166 -17.51 -4.40 -8.74
C TYR A 166 -18.81 -3.60 -8.86
N GLN A 167 -19.03 -2.99 -10.03
CA GLN A 167 -20.29 -2.37 -10.42
C GLN A 167 -21.43 -3.41 -10.41
N HIS A 168 -22.66 -2.99 -10.13
CA HIS A 168 -23.82 -3.87 -9.98
C HIS A 168 -24.14 -4.70 -11.24
N ASP A 169 -23.83 -4.17 -12.42
CA ASP A 169 -24.03 -4.79 -13.73
C ASP A 169 -22.73 -5.35 -14.35
N ALA A 170 -21.64 -5.41 -13.57
CA ALA A 170 -20.36 -5.90 -14.06
C ALA A 170 -20.46 -7.31 -14.64
N ASP A 171 -19.82 -7.54 -15.79
CA ASP A 171 -19.86 -8.83 -16.49
C ASP A 171 -18.78 -9.82 -16.04
N HIS A 172 -17.75 -9.31 -15.35
CA HIS A 172 -16.57 -10.04 -14.90
C HIS A 172 -16.92 -11.38 -14.23
N SER A 173 -16.34 -12.48 -14.71
CA SER A 173 -16.68 -13.85 -14.26
C SER A 173 -16.49 -14.05 -12.76
N GLY A 174 -15.45 -13.44 -12.19
CA GLY A 174 -15.18 -13.41 -10.75
C GLY A 174 -16.31 -12.84 -9.88
N PHE A 175 -17.24 -12.06 -10.45
CA PHE A 175 -18.38 -11.52 -9.72
C PHE A 175 -19.39 -12.61 -9.32
N SER A 176 -19.41 -13.73 -10.05
CA SER A 176 -20.23 -14.90 -9.72
C SER A 176 -19.94 -15.47 -8.33
N PHE A 177 -18.72 -15.30 -7.82
CA PHE A 177 -18.34 -15.69 -6.46
C PHE A 177 -19.10 -14.94 -5.35
N TYR A 178 -19.80 -13.87 -5.72
CA TYR A 178 -20.61 -13.01 -4.87
C TYR A 178 -22.03 -12.88 -5.40
N GLU A 179 -22.51 -13.88 -6.15
CA GLU A 179 -23.86 -13.92 -6.73
C GLU A 179 -24.15 -12.74 -7.67
N ARG A 180 -23.09 -12.15 -8.25
CA ARG A 180 -23.18 -10.93 -9.07
C ARG A 180 -23.89 -9.78 -8.36
N ASN A 181 -23.66 -9.66 -7.05
CA ASN A 181 -24.26 -8.64 -6.22
C ASN A 181 -23.17 -7.77 -5.57
N GLN A 182 -23.23 -6.46 -5.81
CA GLN A 182 -22.23 -5.51 -5.31
C GLN A 182 -22.18 -5.48 -3.78
N ASN A 183 -23.33 -5.52 -3.10
CA ASN A 183 -23.40 -5.47 -1.65
C ASN A 183 -22.84 -6.76 -1.03
N ASN A 184 -23.10 -7.92 -1.63
CA ASN A 184 -22.51 -9.19 -1.21
C ASN A 184 -20.98 -9.16 -1.34
N MET A 185 -20.48 -8.64 -2.48
CA MET A 185 -19.05 -8.51 -2.71
C MET A 185 -18.39 -7.52 -1.73
N TYR A 186 -18.97 -6.35 -1.54
CA TYR A 186 -18.49 -5.35 -0.59
C TYR A 186 -18.44 -5.91 0.83
N SER A 187 -19.53 -6.54 1.29
CA SER A 187 -19.62 -7.12 2.63
C SER A 187 -18.58 -8.22 2.84
N ALA A 188 -18.35 -9.06 1.82
CA ALA A 188 -17.34 -10.11 1.86
C ALA A 188 -15.91 -9.53 1.91
N ILE A 189 -15.62 -8.48 1.13
CA ILE A 189 -14.32 -7.78 1.13
C ILE A 189 -14.06 -7.16 2.50
N VAL A 190 -15.01 -6.40 3.03
CA VAL A 190 -14.87 -5.72 4.32
C VAL A 190 -14.68 -6.75 5.44
N SER A 191 -15.53 -7.77 5.53
CA SER A 191 -15.41 -8.83 6.54
C SER A 191 -14.07 -9.56 6.44
N THR A 192 -13.61 -9.84 5.22
CA THR A 192 -12.31 -10.48 4.98
C THR A 192 -11.18 -9.57 5.42
N SER A 193 -11.18 -8.31 4.99
CA SER A 193 -10.14 -7.34 5.33
C SER A 193 -10.05 -7.07 6.83
N GLU A 194 -11.18 -7.02 7.55
CA GLU A 194 -11.20 -6.87 9.00
C GLU A 194 -10.54 -8.07 9.69
N LYS A 195 -10.91 -9.29 9.31
CA LYS A 195 -10.31 -10.51 9.87
C LYS A 195 -8.82 -10.56 9.58
N VAL A 196 -8.42 -10.31 8.32
CA VAL A 196 -7.02 -10.31 7.88
C VAL A 196 -6.21 -9.24 8.58
N TYR A 197 -6.76 -8.04 8.79
CA TYR A 197 -6.09 -6.97 9.52
C TYR A 197 -5.86 -7.33 10.99
N ARG A 198 -6.81 -8.04 11.63
CA ARG A 198 -6.69 -8.44 13.06
C ARG A 198 -5.60 -9.47 13.33
N TRP A 199 -5.41 -10.45 12.44
CA TRP A 199 -4.37 -11.47 12.63
C TRP A 199 -3.07 -11.16 11.88
N GLY A 200 -3.14 -10.35 10.82
CA GLY A 200 -1.98 -9.89 10.09
C GLY A 200 -1.26 -8.78 10.86
N ASN A 201 0.06 -8.73 10.74
CA ASN A 201 0.87 -7.70 11.39
C ASN A 201 0.91 -6.41 10.55
N PHE A 202 -0.26 -5.82 10.29
CA PHE A 202 -0.40 -4.59 9.52
C PHE A 202 -0.47 -3.37 10.43
N SER A 203 0.24 -2.31 10.06
CA SER A 203 0.20 -1.03 10.77
C SER A 203 -0.89 -0.10 10.26
N ILE A 204 -1.31 -0.28 8.99
CA ILE A 204 -2.30 0.57 8.32
C ILE A 204 -3.23 -0.31 7.49
N LEU A 205 -4.53 -0.05 7.63
CA LEU A 205 -5.53 -0.47 6.66
C LEU A 205 -5.83 0.72 5.75
N VAL A 206 -5.81 0.50 4.44
CA VAL A 206 -6.25 1.51 3.46
C VAL A 206 -7.64 1.08 2.92
N PRO A 207 -8.74 1.70 3.40
CA PRO A 207 -10.11 1.26 3.14
C PRO A 207 -10.69 1.81 1.82
N THR A 208 -9.99 1.61 0.71
CA THR A 208 -10.43 2.12 -0.60
C THR A 208 -11.79 1.55 -1.00
N GLY A 209 -12.05 0.28 -0.69
CA GLY A 209 -13.35 -0.36 -0.92
C GLY A 209 -14.52 0.37 -0.30
N THR A 210 -14.40 0.70 0.98
CA THR A 210 -15.41 1.48 1.69
C THR A 210 -15.54 2.90 1.14
N ALA A 211 -14.44 3.56 0.75
CA ALA A 211 -14.53 4.89 0.15
C ALA A 211 -15.31 4.89 -1.18
N ILE A 212 -15.08 3.91 -2.04
CA ILE A 212 -15.86 3.76 -3.28
C ILE A 212 -17.33 3.48 -2.95
N GLN A 213 -17.61 2.64 -1.95
CA GLN A 213 -18.98 2.35 -1.54
C GLN A 213 -19.69 3.56 -0.91
N ASN A 214 -18.98 4.41 -0.16
CA ASN A 214 -19.48 5.69 0.33
C ASN A 214 -19.85 6.61 -0.84
N ALA A 215 -18.97 6.73 -1.84
CA ALA A 215 -19.18 7.59 -3.00
C ALA A 215 -20.37 7.14 -3.87
N ARG A 216 -20.62 5.83 -3.96
CA ARG A 216 -21.80 5.24 -4.62
C ARG A 216 -23.13 5.64 -4.00
N THR A 217 -23.15 6.15 -2.77
CA THR A 217 -24.37 6.65 -2.13
C THR A 217 -24.80 8.06 -2.60
N THR A 218 -23.97 8.72 -3.41
CA THR A 218 -24.26 10.06 -3.95
C THR A 218 -25.09 9.99 -5.23
N TYR A 219 -25.44 11.16 -5.79
CA TYR A 219 -26.09 11.30 -7.09
C TYR A 219 -25.26 10.71 -8.24
N ILE A 220 -23.95 10.49 -8.07
CA ILE A 220 -23.11 9.83 -9.07
C ILE A 220 -23.55 8.37 -9.25
N GLY A 221 -24.11 7.75 -8.19
CA GLY A 221 -24.55 6.37 -8.24
C GLY A 221 -23.41 5.41 -8.55
N ASP A 222 -23.68 4.37 -9.32
CA ASP A 222 -22.72 3.29 -9.54
C ASP A 222 -21.87 3.46 -10.80
N HIS A 223 -21.21 4.62 -10.93
CA HIS A 223 -20.40 5.00 -12.11
C HIS A 223 -18.90 5.21 -11.78
N PHE A 224 -18.41 4.57 -10.72
CA PHE A 224 -17.03 4.70 -10.25
C PHE A 224 -16.04 3.75 -10.96
N THR A 225 -16.52 2.92 -11.89
CA THR A 225 -15.67 1.99 -12.65
C THR A 225 -15.72 2.31 -14.16
N ARG A 226 -14.64 1.99 -14.88
CA ARG A 226 -14.56 2.18 -16.34
C ARG A 226 -15.02 0.98 -17.16
N ASP A 227 -14.99 -0.20 -16.56
CA ASP A 227 -15.24 -1.49 -17.21
C ASP A 227 -15.98 -2.48 -16.28
N GLY A 228 -16.68 -1.95 -15.28
CA GLY A 228 -17.40 -2.74 -14.28
C GLY A 228 -16.55 -3.11 -13.05
N TYR A 229 -15.22 -2.97 -13.10
CA TYR A 229 -14.37 -3.38 -11.96
C TYR A 229 -13.15 -2.52 -11.70
N HIS A 230 -12.45 -2.02 -12.72
CA HIS A 230 -11.38 -1.04 -12.51
C HIS A 230 -11.95 0.35 -12.34
N LEU A 231 -11.31 1.19 -11.53
CA LEU A 231 -11.80 2.54 -11.26
C LEU A 231 -11.83 3.37 -12.54
N ASN A 232 -12.82 4.26 -12.63
CA ASN A 232 -12.78 5.24 -13.69
C ASN A 232 -11.51 6.12 -13.55
N LEU A 233 -11.00 6.59 -14.68
CA LEU A 233 -9.70 7.25 -14.74
C LEU A 233 -9.68 8.62 -14.04
N ASN A 234 -10.84 9.16 -13.70
CA ASN A 234 -11.03 10.49 -13.15
C ASN A 234 -11.30 10.39 -11.63
N TYR A 235 -12.55 10.57 -11.21
CA TYR A 235 -12.92 10.65 -9.79
C TYR A 235 -12.80 9.32 -9.02
N GLY A 236 -12.89 8.17 -9.68
CA GLY A 236 -12.68 6.84 -9.09
C GLY A 236 -11.25 6.69 -8.57
N ARG A 237 -10.27 6.84 -9.46
CA ARG A 237 -8.83 6.85 -9.08
C ARG A 237 -8.52 7.97 -8.08
N PHE A 238 -9.16 9.13 -8.19
CA PHE A 238 -8.95 10.22 -7.23
C PHE A 238 -9.44 9.87 -5.81
N ILE A 239 -10.56 9.16 -5.67
CA ILE A 239 -11.01 8.65 -4.36
C ILE A 239 -9.96 7.73 -3.75
N ALA A 240 -9.47 6.76 -4.52
CA ALA A 240 -8.46 5.82 -4.03
C ALA A 240 -7.21 6.56 -3.54
N ALA A 241 -6.68 7.49 -4.34
CA ALA A 241 -5.54 8.31 -3.95
C ALA A 241 -5.81 9.16 -2.68
N CYS A 242 -7.03 9.68 -2.51
CA CYS A 242 -7.41 10.42 -1.29
C CYS A 242 -7.37 9.55 -0.04
N VAL A 243 -7.85 8.29 -0.12
CA VAL A 243 -7.80 7.34 1.01
C VAL A 243 -6.36 6.99 1.34
N TRP A 244 -5.55 6.71 0.33
CA TRP A 244 -4.13 6.42 0.50
C TRP A 244 -3.38 7.60 1.13
N TYR A 245 -3.63 8.82 0.67
CA TYR A 245 -3.07 10.03 1.27
C TYR A 245 -3.42 10.13 2.76
N GLU A 246 -4.70 10.06 3.11
CA GLU A 246 -5.12 10.24 4.49
C GLU A 246 -4.61 9.10 5.40
N ALA A 247 -4.60 7.86 4.91
CA ALA A 247 -4.08 6.72 5.65
C ALA A 247 -2.56 6.81 5.89
N LEU A 248 -1.79 7.32 4.93
CA LEU A 248 -0.32 7.44 5.06
C LEU A 248 0.09 8.63 5.94
N PHE A 249 -0.57 9.77 5.77
CA PHE A 249 -0.16 11.02 6.41
C PHE A 249 -0.96 11.35 7.68
N ASN A 250 -2.05 10.63 7.94
CA ASN A 250 -2.98 10.93 9.02
C ASN A 250 -3.46 12.40 8.99
N GLU A 251 -3.63 12.94 7.79
CA GLU A 251 -4.12 14.30 7.53
C GLU A 251 -5.47 14.23 6.81
N ASN A 252 -6.47 14.95 7.33
CA ASN A 252 -7.81 15.00 6.74
C ASN A 252 -7.75 15.54 5.30
N VAL A 253 -8.01 14.66 4.33
CA VAL A 253 -7.85 14.95 2.90
C VAL A 253 -8.83 16.00 2.39
N GLN A 254 -9.91 16.28 3.13
CA GLN A 254 -10.87 17.34 2.78
C GLN A 254 -10.25 18.75 2.83
N TYR A 255 -9.15 18.92 3.57
CA TYR A 255 -8.39 20.17 3.63
C TYR A 255 -7.24 20.23 2.63
N ASN A 256 -7.03 19.16 1.85
CA ASN A 256 -6.06 19.17 0.77
C ASN A 256 -6.59 20.03 -0.39
N ALA A 257 -5.80 21.01 -0.84
CA ALA A 257 -6.21 21.94 -1.90
C ALA A 257 -6.11 21.36 -3.31
N PHE A 258 -5.38 20.25 -3.50
CA PHE A 258 -5.22 19.64 -4.82
C PHE A 258 -6.56 19.12 -5.37
N VAL A 259 -6.84 19.46 -6.63
CA VAL A 259 -7.97 18.97 -7.41
C VAL A 259 -7.46 18.65 -8.81
N PRO A 260 -7.57 17.40 -9.29
CA PRO A 260 -7.20 17.05 -10.65
C PRO A 260 -8.02 17.85 -11.68
N LEU A 261 -7.40 18.27 -12.77
CA LEU A 261 -8.09 19.00 -13.85
C LEU A 261 -9.18 18.17 -14.54
N SER A 262 -9.14 16.84 -14.40
CA SER A 262 -10.07 15.88 -15.01
C SER A 262 -11.40 15.74 -14.26
N ILE A 263 -11.58 16.42 -13.12
CA ILE A 263 -12.81 16.35 -12.31
C ILE A 263 -13.33 17.74 -11.96
N SER A 264 -14.64 17.83 -11.76
CA SER A 264 -15.30 19.02 -11.23
C SER A 264 -15.00 19.22 -9.74
N TYR A 265 -15.25 20.45 -9.27
CA TYR A 265 -15.14 20.77 -7.85
C TYR A 265 -16.05 19.89 -6.98
N VAL A 266 -17.28 19.61 -7.42
CA VAL A 266 -18.24 18.79 -6.65
C VAL A 266 -17.78 17.33 -6.59
N GLU A 267 -17.30 16.76 -7.70
CA GLU A 267 -16.70 15.41 -7.70
C GLU A 267 -15.50 15.33 -6.77
N SER A 268 -14.66 16.36 -6.71
CA SER A 268 -13.54 16.44 -5.76
C SER A 268 -14.02 16.45 -4.30
N LYS A 269 -15.08 17.20 -3.99
CA LYS A 269 -15.68 17.25 -2.66
C LYS A 269 -16.29 15.90 -2.25
N ILE A 270 -17.01 15.25 -3.15
CA ILE A 270 -17.52 13.88 -2.95
C ILE A 270 -16.36 12.94 -2.68
N ALA A 271 -15.30 13.00 -3.51
CA ALA A 271 -14.18 12.09 -3.41
C ALA A 271 -13.46 12.19 -2.06
N LYS A 272 -13.14 13.41 -1.64
CA LYS A 272 -12.46 13.68 -0.36
C LYS A 272 -13.33 13.32 0.84
N GLN A 273 -14.63 13.61 0.79
CA GLN A 273 -15.55 13.26 1.88
C GLN A 273 -15.77 11.75 1.98
N ALA A 274 -15.89 11.04 0.85
CA ALA A 274 -15.99 9.59 0.79
C ALA A 274 -14.74 8.92 1.38
N ALA A 275 -13.56 9.43 1.01
CA ALA A 275 -12.28 8.95 1.52
C ALA A 275 -12.15 9.17 3.03
N HIS A 276 -12.40 10.39 3.52
CA HIS A 276 -12.33 10.70 4.95
C HIS A 276 -13.36 9.91 5.79
N ALA A 277 -14.56 9.71 5.26
CA ALA A 277 -15.55 8.88 5.96
C ALA A 277 -15.08 7.41 6.06
N ALA A 278 -14.41 6.88 5.02
CA ALA A 278 -13.89 5.53 5.03
C ALA A 278 -12.68 5.35 5.96
N THR A 279 -11.81 6.36 6.12
CA THR A 279 -10.69 6.29 7.08
C THR A 279 -11.18 6.29 8.53
N ILE A 280 -12.30 6.96 8.83
CA ILE A 280 -12.96 6.91 10.15
C ILE A 280 -13.73 5.60 10.35
N GLN A 281 -14.49 5.17 9.33
CA GLN A 281 -15.34 3.99 9.38
C GLN A 281 -14.95 2.99 8.27
N PRO A 282 -13.84 2.25 8.41
CA PRO A 282 -13.27 1.44 7.32
C PRO A 282 -14.08 0.21 6.92
N TYR A 283 -15.08 -0.17 7.74
CA TYR A 283 -15.84 -1.40 7.59
C TYR A 283 -17.34 -1.17 7.45
N SER A 284 -17.79 0.07 7.25
CA SER A 284 -19.20 0.39 7.08
C SER A 284 -19.41 1.53 6.11
N ILE A 285 -20.48 1.43 5.33
CA ILE A 285 -20.89 2.51 4.43
C ILE A 285 -21.35 3.70 5.27
N THR A 286 -20.76 4.86 5.01
CA THR A 286 -21.22 6.16 5.49
C THR A 286 -21.94 6.87 4.34
N PRO A 287 -23.29 6.97 4.37
CA PRO A 287 -24.04 7.66 3.33
C PRO A 287 -23.67 9.14 3.26
N LEU A 288 -23.38 9.65 2.06
CA LEU A 288 -23.05 11.05 1.83
C LEU A 288 -24.31 11.84 1.42
N THR A 289 -25.25 11.98 2.36
CA THR A 289 -26.60 12.53 2.15
C THR A 289 -26.62 13.97 1.61
N HIS A 290 -25.55 14.75 1.78
CA HIS A 290 -25.45 16.09 1.19
C HIS A 290 -25.36 16.09 -0.34
N TYR A 291 -25.04 14.94 -0.94
CA TYR A 291 -24.93 14.78 -2.39
C TYR A 291 -25.95 13.77 -2.93
N THR A 292 -27.07 13.53 -2.24
CA THR A 292 -28.18 12.76 -2.81
C THR A 292 -29.09 13.67 -3.62
N LEU A 293 -29.70 13.17 -4.70
CA LEU A 293 -30.81 13.88 -5.34
C LEU A 293 -31.97 13.96 -4.34
N TRP A 294 -32.60 15.13 -4.22
CA TRP A 294 -33.83 15.26 -3.43
C TRP A 294 -34.89 14.33 -4.02
N THR A 295 -35.29 13.31 -3.25
CA THR A 295 -36.51 12.57 -3.52
C THR A 295 -37.68 13.48 -3.10
N TYR A 296 -38.36 14.08 -4.08
CA TYR A 296 -39.66 14.71 -3.87
C TYR A 296 -40.74 13.66 -3.62
#